data_AF-A0A960STG3-F1
#
_entry.id   AF-A0A960STG3-F1
#
_cell.length_a   1.000
_cell.length_b   1.000
_cell.length_c   1.000
_cell.angle_alpha   90.00
_cell.angle_beta   90.00
_cell.angle_gamma   90.00
#
_symmetry.space_group_name_H-M   'P 1'
#
loop_
_entity.id
_entity.type
_entity.pdbx_description
1 polymer ?
#
loop_
_entity_poly.entity_id
_entity_poly.type
_entity_poly.pdbx_seq_one_letter_code
_entity_poly.pdbx_strand_id
1 'polypeptide(L)'
;APPGSLEALHVYFPDPWPKQRHRSRRLIGNRFPALAAEALAPEGTVYLRTDDPGYHAQMLTVFGAEQRFKAVETPDELAAMVTDFERDFNQAGIPTRRAAFRKCG
;
A
#
# COMPACT_ATOMS: atom_id res chain seq x y z
N ALA A 1 -8.31 -10.47 13.76
CA ALA A 1 -9.08 -11.36 12.86
C ALA A 1 -8.35 -12.70 12.76
N PRO A 2 -9.04 -13.82 12.53
CA PRO A 2 -8.37 -15.08 12.21
C PRO A 2 -7.37 -14.90 11.05
N PRO A 3 -6.25 -15.63 11.01
CA PRO A 3 -5.38 -15.66 9.84
C PRO A 3 -6.19 -16.00 8.58
N GLY A 4 -5.86 -15.36 7.46
CA GLY A 4 -6.51 -15.62 6.18
C GLY A 4 -7.99 -15.24 6.11
N SER A 5 -8.47 -14.30 6.93
CA SER A 5 -9.89 -13.89 6.94
C SER A 5 -10.14 -12.48 6.40
N LEU A 6 -9.09 -11.69 6.17
CA LEU A 6 -9.26 -10.33 5.67
C LEU A 6 -9.46 -10.31 4.16
N GLU A 7 -10.51 -9.65 3.70
CA GLU A 7 -10.74 -9.44 2.25
C GLU A 7 -9.82 -8.35 1.69
N ALA A 8 -9.56 -7.31 2.49
CA ALA A 8 -8.71 -6.21 2.07
C ALA A 8 -7.91 -5.61 3.22
N LEU A 9 -6.74 -5.06 2.87
CA LEU A 9 -5.91 -4.22 3.74
C LEU A 9 -5.75 -2.86 3.09
N HIS A 10 -6.16 -1.80 3.78
CA HIS A 10 -6.07 -0.42 3.31
C HIS A 10 -5.01 0.31 4.13
N VAL A 11 -3.93 0.77 3.49
CA VAL A 11 -2.87 1.54 4.13
C VAL A 11 -2.66 2.84 3.38
N TYR A 12 -3.21 3.92 3.93
CA TYR A 12 -3.19 5.24 3.29
C TYR A 12 -2.33 6.21 4.09
N PHE A 13 -1.41 6.89 3.41
CA PHE A 13 -0.51 7.90 3.95
C PHE A 13 0.24 7.44 5.23
N PRO A 14 0.86 6.23 5.23
CA PRO A 14 1.70 5.82 6.36
C PRO A 14 2.90 6.75 6.48
N ASP A 15 3.39 6.96 7.70
CA ASP A 15 4.53 7.84 7.96
C ASP A 15 5.69 7.60 6.98
N PRO A 16 6.09 8.63 6.19
CA PRO A 16 6.97 8.43 5.04
C PRO A 16 8.45 8.25 5.42
N TRP A 17 8.83 8.73 6.61
CA TRP A 17 10.20 8.72 7.13
C TRP A 17 11.24 9.16 6.08
N PRO A 18 11.21 10.44 5.65
CA PRO A 18 11.94 10.90 4.46
C PRO A 18 13.47 10.81 4.60
N LYS A 19 13.99 10.92 5.83
CA LYS A 19 15.43 10.80 6.12
C LYS A 19 15.87 9.36 5.96
N GLN A 20 16.95 9.11 5.19
CA GLN A 20 17.44 7.76 4.88
C GLN A 20 17.65 6.88 6.12
N ARG A 21 18.23 7.45 7.19
CA ARG A 21 18.44 6.77 8.48
C ARG A 21 17.16 6.27 9.17
N HIS A 22 15.98 6.73 8.75
CA HIS A 22 14.69 6.33 9.32
C HIS A 22 13.90 5.39 8.39
N ARG A 23 14.41 5.05 7.20
CA ARG A 23 13.68 4.20 6.24
C ARG A 23 13.32 2.83 6.80
N SER A 24 14.08 2.30 7.76
CA SER A 24 13.76 1.06 8.48
C SER A 24 12.48 1.13 9.33
N ARG A 25 11.97 2.34 9.61
CA ARG A 25 10.72 2.58 10.36
C ARG A 25 9.48 2.58 9.46
N ARG A 26 9.66 2.55 8.13
CA ARG A 26 8.54 2.46 7.19
C ARG A 26 7.75 1.18 7.44
N LEU A 27 6.45 1.32 7.60
CA LEU A 27 5.51 0.20 7.75
C LEU A 27 5.63 -0.78 6.58
N ILE A 28 5.67 -0.27 5.35
CA ILE A 28 5.75 -1.09 4.14
C ILE A 28 7.21 -1.36 3.79
N GLY A 29 7.82 -2.31 4.51
CA GLY A 29 9.17 -2.82 4.25
C GLY A 29 9.17 -4.28 3.80
N ASN A 30 10.34 -4.89 3.68
CA ASN A 30 10.53 -6.24 3.13
C ASN A 30 9.70 -7.35 3.80
N ARG A 31 9.35 -7.19 5.09
CA ARG A 31 8.55 -8.17 5.84
C ARG A 31 7.04 -8.00 5.67
N PHE A 32 6.60 -6.81 5.24
CA PHE A 32 5.18 -6.46 5.22
C PHE A 32 4.37 -7.32 4.24
N PRO A 33 4.81 -7.57 2.99
CA PRO A 33 4.05 -8.41 2.05
C PRO A 33 3.76 -9.80 2.61
N ALA A 34 4.75 -10.46 3.23
CA ALA A 34 4.54 -11.77 3.81
C ALA A 34 3.48 -11.79 4.92
N LEU A 35 3.51 -10.80 5.82
CA LEU A 35 2.51 -10.65 6.87
C LEU A 35 1.12 -10.33 6.29
N ALA A 36 1.05 -9.50 5.25
CA ALA A 36 -0.19 -9.19 4.56
C ALA A 36 -0.80 -10.45 3.93
N ALA A 37 0.03 -11.31 3.31
CA ALA A 37 -0.42 -12.57 2.73
C ALA A 37 -0.98 -13.54 3.78
N GLU A 38 -0.41 -13.59 4.98
CA GLU A 38 -0.91 -14.41 6.09
C GLU A 38 -2.26 -13.92 6.64
N ALA A 39 -2.47 -12.59 6.64
CA ALA A 39 -3.70 -11.99 7.12
C ALA A 39 -4.86 -12.08 6.11
N LEU A 40 -4.55 -11.97 4.82
CA LEU A 40 -5.54 -11.94 3.74
C LEU A 40 -6.10 -13.33 3.39
N ALA A 41 -7.41 -13.38 3.17
CA ALA A 41 -8.08 -14.48 2.51
C ALA A 41 -7.56 -14.68 1.06
N PRO A 42 -7.77 -15.85 0.44
CA PRO A 42 -7.54 -16.04 -0.99
C PRO A 42 -8.18 -14.90 -1.81
N GLU A 43 -7.46 -14.41 -2.82
CA GLU A 43 -7.84 -13.24 -3.64
C GLU A 43 -8.04 -11.91 -2.87
N GLY A 44 -7.68 -11.86 -1.58
CA GLY A 44 -7.67 -10.62 -0.81
C GLY A 44 -6.69 -9.59 -1.35
N THR A 45 -6.97 -8.30 -1.16
CA THR A 45 -6.21 -7.21 -1.82
C THR A 45 -5.60 -6.22 -0.82
N VAL A 46 -4.34 -5.83 -1.03
CA VAL A 46 -3.72 -4.70 -0.35
C VAL A 46 -3.88 -3.45 -1.22
N TYR A 47 -4.44 -2.38 -0.66
CA TYR A 47 -4.53 -1.06 -1.28
C TYR A 47 -3.62 -0.09 -0.54
N LEU A 48 -2.67 0.51 -1.25
CA LEU A 48 -1.68 1.41 -0.72
C LEU A 48 -1.84 2.81 -1.33
N ARG A 49 -1.67 3.84 -0.51
CA ARG A 49 -1.63 5.23 -0.96
C ARG A 49 -0.54 6.03 -0.26
N THR A 50 0.15 6.87 -1.02
CA THR A 50 1.17 7.78 -0.50
C THR A 50 1.41 8.94 -1.46
N ASP A 51 1.80 10.08 -0.93
CA ASP A 51 2.28 11.27 -1.65
C ASP A 51 3.80 11.24 -1.89
N ASP A 52 4.54 10.33 -1.24
CA ASP A 52 6.00 10.20 -1.35
C ASP A 52 6.40 9.26 -2.51
N PRO A 53 7.08 9.74 -3.57
CA PRO A 53 7.49 8.91 -4.71
C PRO A 53 8.49 7.81 -4.33
N GLY A 54 9.39 8.07 -3.37
CA GLY A 54 10.37 7.10 -2.92
C GLY A 54 9.79 6.02 -2.03
N TYR A 55 8.73 6.33 -1.28
CA TYR A 55 7.97 5.33 -0.54
C TYR A 55 7.09 4.50 -1.50
N HIS A 56 6.44 5.13 -2.47
CA HIS A 56 5.71 4.43 -3.52
C HIS A 56 6.61 3.45 -4.29
N ALA A 57 7.79 3.88 -4.73
CA ALA A 57 8.76 2.99 -5.37
C ALA A 57 9.16 1.81 -4.46
N GLN A 58 9.37 2.05 -3.16
CA GLN A 58 9.64 0.97 -2.21
C GLN A 58 8.45 0.00 -2.08
N MET A 59 7.21 0.49 -2.03
CA MET A 59 6.01 -0.34 -2.00
C MET A 59 5.95 -1.26 -3.23
N LEU A 60 6.19 -0.72 -4.43
CA LEU A 60 6.26 -1.50 -5.66
C LEU A 60 7.35 -2.57 -5.61
N THR A 61 8.55 -2.20 -5.14
CA THR A 61 9.69 -3.14 -5.05
C THR A 61 9.41 -4.30 -4.10
N VAL A 62 8.93 -4.03 -2.87
CA VAL A 62 8.75 -5.10 -1.88
C VAL A 62 7.61 -6.04 -2.24
N PHE A 63 6.52 -5.52 -2.81
CA PHE A 63 5.43 -6.38 -3.28
C PHE A 63 5.79 -7.11 -4.58
N GLY A 64 6.54 -6.49 -5.48
CA GLY A 64 7.03 -7.15 -6.70
C GLY A 64 8.00 -8.30 -6.44
N ALA A 65 8.66 -8.32 -5.29
CA ALA A 65 9.53 -9.42 -4.86
C ALA A 65 8.78 -10.58 -4.18
N GLU A 66 7.50 -10.40 -3.82
CA GLU A 66 6.69 -11.42 -3.15
C GLU A 66 5.78 -12.14 -4.15
N GLN A 67 6.08 -13.42 -4.39
CA GLN A 67 5.41 -14.23 -5.42
C GLN A 67 3.92 -14.49 -5.12
N ARG A 68 3.49 -14.35 -3.87
CA ARG A 68 2.08 -14.48 -3.48
C ARG A 68 1.21 -13.29 -3.87
N PHE A 69 1.77 -12.24 -4.49
CA PHE A 69 0.99 -11.09 -4.95
C PHE A 69 1.13 -10.85 -6.45
N LYS A 70 0.04 -10.41 -7.06
CA LYS A 70 -0.01 -9.82 -8.40
C LYS A 70 -0.41 -8.35 -8.30
N ALA A 71 0.25 -7.48 -9.06
CA ALA A 71 -0.19 -6.10 -9.20
C ALA A 71 -1.55 -6.07 -9.91
N VAL A 72 -2.45 -5.22 -9.42
CA VAL A 72 -3.79 -5.00 -9.99
C VAL A 72 -4.10 -3.52 -9.99
N GLU A 73 -5.09 -3.13 -10.79
CA GLU A 73 -5.59 -1.75 -10.75
C GLU A 73 -6.36 -1.50 -9.46
N THR A 74 -6.29 -0.26 -8.99
CA THR A 74 -7.16 0.21 -7.89
C THR A 74 -8.54 0.51 -8.49
N PRO A 75 -9.64 -0.05 -7.96
CA PRO A 75 -10.97 0.22 -8.48
C PRO A 75 -11.28 1.73 -8.53
N ASP A 76 -11.95 2.20 -9.58
CA ASP A 76 -12.23 3.63 -9.78
C ASP A 76 -13.01 4.25 -8.61
N GLU A 77 -13.98 3.52 -8.06
CA GLU A 77 -14.75 3.92 -6.88
C GLU A 77 -13.84 4.19 -5.68
N LEU A 78 -12.85 3.31 -5.47
CA LEU A 78 -11.89 3.46 -4.40
C LEU A 78 -10.93 4.61 -4.70
N ALA A 79 -10.47 4.73 -5.96
CA ALA A 79 -9.59 5.82 -6.38
C ALA A 79 -10.26 7.20 -6.24
N ALA A 80 -11.57 7.27 -6.45
CA ALA A 80 -12.38 8.48 -6.30
C ALA A 80 -12.65 8.87 -4.82
N MET A 81 -12.46 7.96 -3.87
CA MET A 81 -12.60 8.26 -2.45
C MET A 81 -11.43 9.11 -1.97
N VAL A 82 -11.67 10.41 -1.81
CA VAL A 82 -10.66 11.40 -1.38
C VAL A 82 -10.64 11.49 0.15
N THR A 83 -9.49 11.20 0.76
CA THR A 83 -9.26 11.42 2.20
C THR A 83 -9.01 12.91 2.49
N ASP A 84 -9.14 13.35 3.74
CA ASP A 84 -8.87 14.76 4.08
C ASP A 84 -7.41 15.15 3.78
N PHE A 85 -6.45 14.24 4.01
CA PHE A 85 -5.05 14.41 3.60
C PHE A 85 -4.90 14.62 2.08
N GLU A 86 -5.62 13.84 1.27
CA GLU A 86 -5.58 13.99 -0.19
C GLU A 86 -6.08 15.37 -0.63
N ARG A 87 -7.05 15.98 0.08
CA ARG A 87 -7.52 17.34 -0.25
C ARG A 87 -6.43 18.37 -0.04
N ASP A 88 -5.77 18.32 1.11
CA ASP A 88 -4.69 19.26 1.46
C ASP A 88 -3.50 19.10 0.50
N PHE A 89 -3.10 17.85 0.19
CA PHE A 89 -2.03 17.58 -0.76
C PHE A 89 -2.38 18.00 -2.18
N ASN A 90 -3.59 17.70 -2.65
CA ASN A 90 -4.03 18.10 -3.98
C ASN A 90 -4.12 19.63 -4.11
N GLN A 91 -4.56 20.34 -3.07
CA GLN A 91 -4.57 21.81 -3.04
C GLN A 91 -3.14 22.38 -3.11
N ALA A 92 -2.16 21.68 -2.55
CA ALA A 92 -0.75 21.99 -2.67
C ALA A 92 -0.10 21.49 -3.97
N GLY A 93 -0.86 20.85 -4.88
CA GLY A 93 -0.35 20.29 -6.14
C GLY A 93 0.50 19.03 -5.98
N ILE A 94 0.45 18.36 -4.83
CA ILE A 94 1.22 17.15 -4.54
C ILE A 94 0.38 15.93 -4.99
N PRO A 95 0.85 15.15 -5.98
CA PRO A 95 0.07 14.04 -6.51
C PRO A 95 0.05 12.85 -5.54
N THR A 96 -1.16 12.31 -5.33
CA THR A 96 -1.33 11.02 -4.64
C THR A 96 -0.97 9.86 -5.56
N ARG A 97 -0.13 8.95 -5.07
CA ARG A 97 0.25 7.71 -5.75
C ARG A 97 -0.47 6.54 -5.10
N ARG A 98 -0.97 5.64 -5.95
CA ARG A 98 -1.72 4.45 -5.54
C ARG A 98 -0.99 3.20 -6.02
N ALA A 99 -1.15 2.10 -5.28
CA ALA A 99 -0.73 0.77 -5.71
C ALA A 99 -1.69 -0.26 -5.11
N ALA A 100 -2.03 -1.29 -5.87
CA ALA A 100 -2.85 -2.39 -5.39
C ALA A 100 -2.24 -3.75 -5.75
N PHE A 101 -2.32 -4.68 -4.81
CA PHE A 101 -1.75 -6.01 -4.93
C PHE A 101 -2.74 -7.06 -4.45
N ARG A 102 -3.12 -7.98 -5.33
CA ARG A 102 -4.03 -9.08 -5.01
C ARG A 102 -3.25 -10.33 -4.65
N LYS A 103 -3.62 -10.99 -3.57
CA LYS A 103 -3.05 -12.27 -3.16
C LYS A 103 -3.42 -13.34 -4.19
N CYS A 104 -2.44 -14.09 -4.66
CA CYS A 104 -2.60 -15.25 -5.52
C CYS A 104 -2.63 -16.50 -4.64
N GLY A 105 -3.77 -17.19 -4.57
CA GLY A 105 -3.93 -18.46 -3.82
C GLY A 105 -4.20 -18.29 -2.33
#